data_AF-A0A8T1SAN3-F1
#
_entry.id   AF-A0A8T1SAN3-F1
#
_cell.length_a   1.000
_cell.length_b   1.000
_cell.length_c   1.000
_cell.angle_alpha   90.00
_cell.angle_beta   90.00
_cell.angle_gamma   90.00
#
_symmetry.space_group_name_H-M   'P 1'
#
loop_
_entity.id
_entity.type
_entity.pdbx_description
1 polymer ?
#
loop_
_entity_poly.entity_id
_entity_poly.type
_entity_poly.pdbx_seq_one_letter_code
_entity_poly.pdbx_strand_id
1 'polypeptide(L)'
;KKDPKDGPGWLTFLLTDITEWASAPQCYFDCGRHQKMAIANIIAYRLPERVGLEPLPEMELGQAYNLTCRVLNVAPVRHLTVTLRLGGRTLHTETFPNHTG
;
A
#
# COMPACT_ATOMS: atom_id res chain seq x y z
N LYS A 1 -4.22 12.32 -21.52
CA LYS A 1 -5.43 12.82 -20.81
C LYS A 1 -6.63 12.53 -21.71
N LYS A 2 -7.51 11.60 -21.33
CA LYS A 2 -8.71 11.27 -22.11
C LYS A 2 -9.84 12.16 -21.61
N ASP A 3 -10.58 12.79 -22.51
CA ASP A 3 -11.67 13.69 -22.14
C ASP A 3 -12.71 12.96 -21.29
N PRO A 4 -13.27 13.62 -20.25
CA PRO A 4 -14.31 13.03 -19.43
C PRO A 4 -15.55 12.74 -20.30
N LYS A 5 -16.25 11.63 -20.02
CA LYS A 5 -17.55 11.36 -20.64
C LYS A 5 -18.65 11.91 -19.75
N ASP A 6 -19.69 12.46 -20.37
CA ASP A 6 -20.78 13.12 -19.68
C ASP A 6 -22.15 12.78 -20.28
N GLY A 7 -23.20 13.12 -19.52
CA GLY A 7 -24.59 13.08 -19.92
C GLY A 7 -25.48 13.80 -18.91
N PRO A 8 -26.81 13.80 -19.09
CA PRO A 8 -27.72 14.50 -18.18
C PRO A 8 -27.56 14.01 -16.73
N GLY A 9 -27.04 14.87 -15.85
CA GLY A 9 -26.88 14.59 -14.42
C GLY A 9 -25.70 13.69 -14.04
N TRP A 10 -24.78 13.37 -14.95
CA TRP A 10 -23.60 12.57 -14.62
C TRP A 10 -22.36 13.00 -15.41
N LEU A 11 -21.21 12.81 -14.77
CA LEU A 11 -19.89 13.07 -15.33
C LEU A 11 -18.96 11.94 -14.88
N THR A 12 -18.11 11.44 -15.78
CA THR A 12 -17.14 10.38 -15.48
C THR A 12 -15.73 10.82 -15.84
N PHE A 13 -14.81 10.53 -14.93
CA PHE A 13 -13.39 10.77 -15.10
C PHE A 13 -12.64 9.45 -15.14
N LEU A 14 -11.75 9.30 -16.11
CA LEU A 14 -10.76 8.23 -16.11
C LEU A 14 -9.51 8.75 -15.40
N LEU A 15 -9.23 8.19 -14.23
CA LEU A 15 -7.97 8.42 -13.51
C LEU A 15 -6.95 7.40 -14.02
N THR A 16 -5.87 7.87 -14.63
CA THR A 16 -4.74 7.04 -15.08
C THR A 16 -3.52 7.34 -14.23
N ASP A 17 -2.55 6.41 -14.22
CA ASP A 17 -1.25 6.61 -13.59
C ASP A 17 -1.33 7.01 -12.10
N ILE A 18 -2.24 6.36 -11.36
CA ILE A 18 -2.36 6.55 -9.91
C ILE A 18 -1.10 5.97 -9.25
N THR A 19 -0.17 6.86 -8.88
CA THR A 19 1.09 6.49 -8.22
C THR A 19 0.96 6.41 -6.70
N GLU A 20 0.05 7.19 -6.12
CA GLU A 20 -0.23 7.17 -4.69
C GLU A 20 -1.03 5.93 -4.31
N TRP A 21 -0.62 5.26 -3.24
CA TRP A 21 -1.28 4.02 -2.83
C TRP A 21 -2.63 4.27 -2.15
N ALA A 22 -2.82 5.44 -1.54
CA ALA A 22 -4.10 5.91 -1.00
C ALA A 22 -4.47 7.25 -1.64
N SER A 23 -5.65 7.32 -2.24
CA SER A 23 -6.18 8.53 -2.85
C SER A 23 -7.63 8.73 -2.42
N ALA A 24 -8.02 9.98 -2.17
CA ALA A 24 -9.39 10.34 -1.81
C ALA A 24 -9.93 11.43 -2.75
N PRO A 25 -10.07 11.15 -4.06
CA PRO A 25 -10.63 12.12 -5.00
C PRO A 25 -12.02 12.59 -4.56
N GLN A 26 -12.22 13.89 -4.68
CA GLN A 26 -13.47 14.57 -4.38
C GLN A 26 -14.22 14.83 -5.69
N CYS A 27 -15.48 14.40 -5.74
CA CYS A 27 -16.41 14.73 -6.80
C CYS A 27 -17.41 15.73 -6.25
N TYR A 28 -17.58 16.87 -6.90
CA TYR A 28 -18.56 17.86 -6.51
C TYR A 28 -19.42 18.30 -7.71
N PHE A 29 -20.65 18.69 -7.40
CA PHE A 29 -21.62 19.21 -8.36
C PHE A 29 -22.23 20.49 -7.79
N ASP A 30 -22.30 21.52 -8.63
CA ASP A 30 -22.99 22.75 -8.31
C ASP A 30 -24.45 22.66 -8.76
N CYS A 31 -25.37 22.70 -7.80
CA CYS A 31 -26.81 22.64 -7.97
C CYS A 31 -27.42 24.02 -7.65
N GLY A 32 -27.27 24.98 -8.57
CA GLY A 32 -27.70 26.36 -8.35
C GLY A 32 -26.79 27.06 -7.34
N ARG A 33 -27.33 27.40 -6.15
CA ARG A 33 -26.54 28.01 -5.05
C ARG A 33 -25.98 26.99 -4.04
N HIS A 34 -26.27 25.71 -4.23
CA HIS A 34 -25.80 24.65 -3.33
C HIS A 34 -24.76 23.79 -4.02
N GLN A 35 -23.68 23.47 -3.32
CA GLN A 35 -22.71 22.49 -3.78
C GLN A 35 -22.95 21.16 -3.07
N LYS A 36 -22.95 20.06 -3.81
CA LYS A 36 -22.94 18.71 -3.27
C LYS A 36 -21.58 18.08 -3.54
N MET A 37 -21.06 17.33 -2.57
CA MET A 37 -19.75 16.68 -2.68
C MET A 37 -19.84 15.24 -2.22
N ALA A 38 -19.08 14.37 -2.88
CA ALA A 38 -18.82 12.99 -2.50
C ALA A 38 -17.32 12.71 -2.57
N ILE A 39 -16.84 11.84 -1.68
CA ILE A 39 -15.43 11.41 -1.65
C ILE A 39 -15.39 9.93 -2.04
N ALA A 40 -14.53 9.57 -2.98
CA ALA A 40 -14.25 8.18 -3.30
C ALA A 40 -12.88 7.80 -2.74
N ASN A 41 -12.80 6.71 -1.98
CA ASN A 41 -11.52 6.21 -1.47
C ASN A 41 -10.97 5.15 -2.43
N ILE A 42 -9.80 5.42 -3.00
CA ILE A 42 -9.09 4.53 -3.91
C ILE A 42 -7.84 4.02 -3.20
N ILE A 43 -7.71 2.69 -3.13
CA ILE A 43 -6.52 2.01 -2.59
C ILE A 43 -5.86 1.25 -3.73
N ALA A 44 -4.65 1.67 -4.10
CA ALA A 44 -3.82 0.96 -5.06
C ALA A 44 -2.88 0.00 -4.33
N TYR A 45 -2.83 -1.24 -4.81
CA TYR A 45 -1.95 -2.27 -4.28
C TYR A 45 -0.63 -2.27 -5.03
N ARG A 46 0.47 -2.38 -4.29
CA ARG A 46 1.81 -2.49 -4.83
C ARG A 46 2.52 -3.65 -4.14
N LEU A 47 3.01 -4.59 -4.95
CA LEU A 47 3.88 -5.66 -4.48
C LEU A 47 5.18 -5.07 -3.95
N PRO A 48 5.81 -5.68 -2.93
CA PRO A 48 7.14 -5.29 -2.50
C PRO A 48 8.10 -5.29 -3.69
N GLU A 49 8.84 -4.20 -3.86
CA GLU A 49 9.88 -4.13 -4.88
C GLU A 49 11.03 -5.07 -4.51
N ARG A 50 11.38 -5.11 -3.21
CA ARG A 50 12.44 -5.95 -2.66
C ARG A 50 12.05 -6.49 -1.29
N VAL A 51 12.36 -7.75 -1.09
CA VAL A 51 12.29 -8.44 0.20
C VAL A 51 13.65 -9.11 0.41
N GLY A 52 14.35 -8.74 1.47
CA GLY A 52 15.70 -9.25 1.70
C GLY A 52 16.09 -9.26 3.16
N LEU A 53 16.87 -10.26 3.53
CA LEU A 53 17.59 -10.26 4.80
C LEU A 53 18.81 -9.36 4.69
N GLU A 54 19.06 -8.57 5.73
CA GLU A 54 20.33 -7.86 5.83
C GLU A 54 21.50 -8.86 5.90
N PRO A 55 22.69 -8.46 5.41
CA PRO A 55 23.88 -9.29 5.52
C PRO A 55 24.12 -9.71 6.96
N LEU A 56 24.31 -11.02 7.16
CA LEU A 56 24.64 -11.56 8.47
C LEU A 56 26.16 -11.57 8.64
N PRO A 57 26.66 -11.30 9.86
CA PRO A 57 28.06 -11.54 10.18
C PRO A 57 28.37 -13.04 10.18
N GLU A 58 29.66 -13.36 10.27
CA GLU A 58 30.07 -14.74 10.55
C GLU A 58 29.52 -15.18 11.92
N MET A 59 28.82 -16.31 11.94
CA MET A 59 28.06 -16.76 13.10
C MET A 59 28.88 -17.76 13.93
N GLU A 60 28.98 -17.49 15.23
CA GLU A 60 29.67 -18.31 16.20
C GLU A 60 28.70 -19.18 17.00
N LEU A 61 29.18 -20.36 17.40
CA LEU A 61 28.38 -21.30 18.18
C LEU A 61 28.05 -20.72 19.56
N GLY A 62 26.78 -20.79 19.95
CA GLY A 62 26.32 -20.36 21.27
C GLY A 62 26.00 -18.86 21.37
N GLN A 63 26.25 -18.09 20.31
CA GLN A 63 25.95 -16.65 20.27
C GLN A 63 24.58 -16.38 19.63
N ALA A 64 23.86 -15.39 20.17
CA ALA A 64 22.61 -14.92 19.59
C ALA A 64 22.85 -13.81 18.55
N TYR A 65 22.08 -13.83 17.46
CA TYR A 65 22.19 -12.87 16.38
C TYR A 65 20.81 -12.30 16.03
N ASN A 66 20.77 -11.00 15.75
CA ASN A 66 19.57 -10.33 15.27
C ASN A 66 19.47 -10.50 13.75
N LEU A 67 18.31 -10.98 13.30
CA LEU A 67 17.98 -11.10 11.89
C LEU A 67 17.04 -9.97 11.49
N THR A 68 17.47 -9.12 10.56
CA THR A 68 16.64 -8.02 10.05
C THR A 68 16.18 -8.33 8.64
N CYS A 69 14.86 -8.40 8.45
CA CYS A 69 14.25 -8.49 7.12
C CYS A 69 13.74 -7.11 6.70
N ARG A 70 14.15 -6.64 5.52
CA ARG A 70 13.66 -5.40 4.92
C ARG A 70 12.69 -5.70 3.79
N VAL A 71 11.55 -5.03 3.83
CA VAL A 71 10.52 -5.03 2.77
C VAL A 71 10.40 -3.61 2.26
N LEU A 72 10.67 -3.39 0.98
CA LEU A 72 10.72 -2.05 0.38
C LEU A 72 9.55 -1.82 -0.59
N ASN A 73 9.03 -0.58 -0.56
CA ASN A 73 8.06 -0.06 -1.53
C ASN A 73 6.80 -0.92 -1.72
N VAL A 74 6.22 -1.40 -0.61
CA VAL A 74 4.97 -2.17 -0.60
C VAL A 74 3.81 -1.31 -0.11
N ALA A 75 2.61 -1.53 -0.67
CA ALA A 75 1.40 -0.88 -0.19
C ALA A 75 0.13 -1.72 -0.45
N PRO A 76 -0.90 -1.62 0.40
CA PRO A 76 -0.88 -0.99 1.73
C PRO A 76 -0.16 -1.87 2.75
N VAL A 77 0.69 -1.29 3.61
CA VAL A 77 1.46 -2.05 4.62
C VAL A 77 0.55 -2.77 5.60
N ARG A 78 -0.64 -2.23 5.91
CA ARG A 78 -1.61 -2.88 6.81
C ARG A 78 -2.09 -4.25 6.38
N HIS A 79 -1.97 -4.59 5.09
CA HIS A 79 -2.34 -5.91 4.57
C HIS A 79 -1.11 -6.81 4.35
N LEU A 80 0.08 -6.36 4.75
CA LEU A 80 1.31 -7.12 4.66
C LEU A 80 1.44 -8.09 5.83
N THR A 81 1.86 -9.32 5.51
CA THR A 81 2.36 -10.30 6.47
C THR A 81 3.77 -10.68 6.06
N VAL A 82 4.72 -10.65 7.00
CA VAL A 82 6.12 -11.01 6.77
C VAL A 82 6.45 -12.21 7.65
N THR A 83 6.97 -13.27 7.03
CA THR A 83 7.37 -14.48 7.75
C THR A 83 8.85 -14.73 7.56
N LEU A 84 9.58 -14.74 8.67
CA LEU A 84 10.98 -15.14 8.72
C LEU A 84 11.08 -16.64 8.92
N ARG A 85 11.85 -17.33 8.08
CA ARG A 85 12.00 -18.80 8.11
C ARG A 85 13.46 -19.21 8.09
N LEU A 86 13.76 -20.31 8.78
CA LEU A 86 15.01 -21.05 8.68
C LEU A 86 14.69 -22.40 8.03
N GLY A 87 14.97 -22.51 6.73
CA GLY A 87 14.51 -23.65 5.92
C GLY A 87 12.99 -23.82 6.01
N GLY A 88 12.53 -24.97 6.48
CA GLY A 88 11.11 -25.25 6.68
C GLY A 88 10.49 -24.60 7.92
N ARG A 89 11.29 -24.17 8.89
CA ARG A 89 10.81 -23.71 10.21
C ARG A 89 10.53 -22.21 10.22
N THR A 90 9.34 -21.81 10.68
CA THR A 90 9.04 -20.40 10.95
C THR A 90 9.77 -19.95 12.22
N LEU A 91 10.54 -18.87 12.11
CA LEU A 91 11.20 -18.22 13.24
C LEU A 91 10.31 -17.12 13.82
N HIS A 92 9.72 -16.30 12.96
CA HIS A 92 8.86 -15.18 13.35
C HIS A 92 7.86 -14.86 12.24
N THR A 93 6.68 -14.39 12.62
CA THR A 93 5.69 -13.83 11.70
C THR A 93 5.21 -12.50 12.25
N GLU A 94 5.25 -11.46 11.42
CA GLU A 94 4.80 -10.12 11.76
C GLU A 94 3.68 -9.68 10.82
N THR A 95 2.68 -9.00 11.38
CA THR A 95 1.58 -8.36 10.64
C THR A 95 1.50 -6.90 11.04
N PHE A 96 1.05 -6.02 10.14
CA PHE A 96 1.15 -4.58 10.36
C PHE A 96 -0.21 -3.85 10.42
N PRO A 97 -1.23 -4.35 11.14
CA PRO A 97 -2.61 -3.84 11.03
C PRO A 97 -2.78 -2.36 11.39
N ASN A 98 -1.94 -1.85 12.30
CA ASN A 98 -1.97 -0.46 12.78
C ASN A 98 -1.06 0.48 11.98
N HIS A 99 -0.47 0.01 10.87
CA HIS A 99 0.40 0.86 10.05
C HIS A 99 -0.43 1.83 9.21
N THR A 100 -0.29 3.12 9.53
CA THR A 100 -0.97 4.24 8.85
C THR A 100 -0.07 4.97 7.86
N GLY A 101 1.11 4.42 7.55
CA GLY A 101 2.09 5.03 6.64
C GLY A 101 1.53 5.34 5.26
#